data_AF-U3U5A4-F1
#
_entry.id   AF-U3U5A4-F1
#
_cell.length_a   1.000
_cell.length_b   1.000
_cell.length_c   1.000
_cell.angle_alpha   90.00
_cell.angle_beta   90.00
_cell.angle_gamma   90.00
#
_symmetry.space_group_name_H-M   'P 1'
#
loop_
_entity.id
_entity.type
_entity.pdbx_description
1 polymer ?
#
loop_
_entity_poly.entity_id
_entity_poly.type
_entity_poly.pdbx_seq_one_letter_code
_entity_poly.pdbx_strand_id
1 'polypeptide(L)'
;MRGQVTFISPQVSGYLTNVEVVDLQPVRKGQLLMTIDDRIYRQRMHQAQAQLAMKIAAQNNNQQQQKSAEATIASNKAALENAKAQALKSSLDLKRVENLAADGSLSVRERDAARAANAQA
;
A
#
# COMPACT_ATOMS: atom_id res chain seq x y z
N MET A 1 -34.65 52.53 29.42
CA MET A 1 -34.23 51.51 28.43
C MET A 1 -33.18 50.62 29.09
N ARG A 2 -33.29 49.28 28.99
CA ARG A 2 -32.24 48.35 29.48
C ARG A 2 -31.38 47.94 28.28
N GLY A 3 -30.08 48.22 28.31
CA GLY A 3 -29.15 47.70 27.32
C GLY A 3 -28.95 46.19 27.52
N GLN A 4 -28.99 45.40 26.45
CA GLN A 4 -28.58 44.01 26.50
C GLN A 4 -27.05 43.95 26.42
N VAL A 5 -26.43 43.31 27.42
CA VAL A 5 -24.98 43.08 27.45
C VAL A 5 -24.72 41.62 27.11
N THR A 6 -23.81 41.38 26.16
CA THR A 6 -23.38 40.03 25.78
C THR A 6 -21.88 39.92 25.98
N PHE A 7 -21.46 38.90 26.73
CA PHE A 7 -20.05 38.59 26.92
C PHE A 7 -19.51 37.86 25.70
N ILE A 8 -18.32 38.25 25.25
CA ILE A 8 -17.60 37.60 24.15
C ILE A 8 -16.37 36.94 24.75
N SER A 9 -16.18 35.65 24.49
CA SER A 9 -15.02 34.89 24.93
C SER A 9 -14.40 34.11 23.78
N PRO A 10 -13.06 33.95 23.75
CA PRO A 10 -12.39 33.05 22.82
C PRO A 10 -12.77 31.59 23.04
N GLN A 11 -12.82 30.81 21.95
CA GLN A 11 -12.96 29.34 22.03
C GLN A 11 -11.63 28.62 22.29
N VAL A 12 -10.51 29.33 22.13
CA VAL A 12 -9.16 28.80 22.27
C VAL A 12 -8.40 29.61 23.30
N SER A 13 -7.54 28.94 24.07
CA SER A 13 -6.64 29.61 25.00
C SER A 13 -5.40 30.14 24.28
N GLY A 14 -4.85 31.26 24.73
CA GLY A 14 -3.63 31.81 24.18
C GLY A 14 -3.41 33.26 24.60
N TYR A 15 -2.21 33.76 24.34
CA TYR A 15 -1.87 35.16 24.58
C TYR A 15 -2.48 36.04 23.50
N LEU A 16 -3.04 37.18 23.90
CA LEU A 16 -3.43 38.21 22.94
C LEU A 16 -2.18 38.89 22.40
N THR A 17 -2.08 38.98 21.07
CA THR A 17 -1.00 39.70 20.38
C THR A 17 -1.41 41.14 20.10
N ASN A 18 -2.68 41.34 19.71
CA ASN A 18 -3.25 42.65 19.39
C ASN A 18 -4.66 42.79 19.98
N VAL A 19 -5.02 44.02 20.33
CA VAL A 19 -6.38 44.47 20.63
C VAL A 19 -6.65 45.68 19.72
N GLU A 20 -7.60 45.54 18.80
CA GLU A 20 -7.87 46.48 17.70
C GLU A 20 -9.01 47.45 18.01
N VAL A 21 -9.43 47.51 19.28
CA VAL A 21 -10.55 48.34 19.73
C VAL A 21 -10.22 49.09 21.01
N VAL A 22 -10.87 50.24 21.17
CA VAL A 22 -10.84 51.05 22.39
C VAL A 22 -12.20 51.06 23.08
N ASP A 23 -12.24 51.56 24.32
CA ASP A 23 -13.48 51.62 25.09
C ASP A 23 -14.57 52.44 24.38
N LEU A 24 -15.82 51.97 24.51
CA LEU A 24 -17.02 52.53 23.87
C LEU A 24 -16.99 52.66 22.34
N GLN A 25 -16.02 52.06 21.67
CA GLN A 25 -15.95 52.09 20.21
C GLN A 25 -17.12 51.31 19.60
N PRO A 26 -17.92 51.92 18.69
CA PRO A 26 -18.96 51.21 17.98
C PRO A 26 -18.34 50.19 17.01
N VAL A 27 -18.75 48.93 17.13
CA VAL A 27 -18.27 47.82 16.31
C VAL A 27 -19.42 47.17 15.52
N ARG A 28 -19.08 46.42 14.46
CA ARG A 28 -20.06 45.70 13.63
C ARG A 28 -19.77 44.20 13.63
N LYS A 29 -20.78 43.39 13.30
CA LYS A 29 -20.63 41.93 13.19
C LYS A 29 -19.52 41.57 12.19
N GLY A 30 -18.61 40.70 12.62
CA GLY A 30 -17.46 40.25 11.81
C GLY A 30 -16.23 41.16 11.89
N GLN A 31 -16.30 42.27 12.61
CA GLN A 31 -15.14 43.12 12.85
C GLN A 31 -14.13 42.40 13.77
N LEU A 32 -12.85 42.43 13.39
CA LEU A 32 -11.77 41.94 14.23
C LEU A 32 -11.65 42.83 15.47
N LEU A 33 -11.70 42.21 16.65
CA LEU A 33 -11.60 42.91 17.93
C LEU A 33 -10.24 42.68 18.58
N MET A 34 -9.73 41.46 18.51
CA MET A 34 -8.46 41.04 19.11
C MET A 34 -7.91 39.83 18.38
N THR A 35 -6.60 39.64 18.46
CA THR A 35 -5.89 38.53 17.81
C THR A 35 -5.16 37.70 18.88
N ILE A 36 -5.32 36.38 18.83
CA ILE A 36 -4.61 35.43 19.69
C ILE A 36 -3.37 34.93 18.95
N ASP A 37 -2.26 34.71 19.66
CA ASP A 37 -1.07 34.07 19.11
C ASP A 37 -1.41 32.67 18.55
N ASP A 38 -1.29 32.54 17.23
CA ASP A 38 -1.68 31.33 16.50
C ASP A 38 -0.52 30.36 16.26
N ARG A 39 0.71 30.69 16.69
CA ARG A 39 1.93 29.93 16.37
C ARG A 39 1.83 28.48 16.79
N ILE A 40 1.36 28.21 18.01
CA ILE A 40 1.21 26.84 18.54
C ILE A 40 0.16 26.07 17.73
N TYR A 41 -0.92 26.72 17.33
CA TYR A 41 -1.99 26.10 16.53
C TYR A 41 -1.50 25.78 15.11
N ARG A 42 -0.77 26.71 14.49
CA ARG A 42 -0.11 26.48 13.20
C ARG A 42 0.93 25.36 13.27
N GLN A 43 1.75 25.32 14.31
CA GLN A 43 2.72 24.24 14.51
C GLN A 43 2.03 22.87 14.62
N ARG A 44 0.93 22.78 15.38
CA ARG A 44 0.14 21.54 15.48
C ARG A 44 -0.48 21.15 14.14
N MET A 45 -0.98 22.12 13.37
CA MET A 45 -1.46 21.89 12.00
C MET A 45 -0.35 21.33 11.11
N HIS A 46 0.83 21.96 11.09
CA HIS A 46 1.97 21.49 10.32
C HIS A 46 2.44 20.09 10.73
N GLN A 47 2.45 19.80 12.04
CA GLN A 47 2.79 18.47 12.54
C GLN A 47 1.77 17.42 12.05
N ALA A 48 0.48 17.71 12.14
CA ALA A 48 -0.58 16.82 11.65
C ALA A 48 -0.49 16.61 10.13
N GLN A 49 -0.19 17.66 9.37
CA GLN A 49 0.03 17.58 7.92
C GLN A 49 1.25 16.71 7.58
N ALA A 50 2.35 16.87 8.31
CA ALA A 50 3.55 16.05 8.13
C ALA A 50 3.27 14.56 8.45
N GLN A 51 2.53 14.29 9.53
CA GLN A 51 2.09 12.94 9.87
C GLN A 51 1.20 12.34 8.77
N LEU A 52 0.26 13.12 8.23
CA LEU A 52 -0.59 12.70 7.12
C LEU A 52 0.25 12.35 5.88
N ALA A 53 1.20 13.21 5.51
CA ALA A 53 2.10 12.97 4.37
C ALA A 53 2.92 11.68 4.55
N MET A 54 3.44 11.42 5.75
CA MET A 54 4.13 10.17 6.08
C MET A 54 3.22 8.94 5.91
N LYS A 55 1.96 9.02 6.33
CA LYS A 55 1.00 7.91 6.20
C LYS A 55 0.63 7.65 4.74
N ILE A 56 0.46 8.70 3.94
CA ILE A 56 0.22 8.57 2.49
C ILE A 56 1.42 7.91 1.81
N ALA A 57 2.65 8.33 2.14
CA ALA A 57 3.85 7.71 1.59
C ALA A 57 3.96 6.22 1.96
N ALA A 58 3.68 5.86 3.22
CA ALA A 58 3.67 4.47 3.66
C ALA A 58 2.59 3.63 2.94
N GLN A 59 1.40 4.20 2.73
CA GLN A 59 0.33 3.54 1.98
C GLN A 59 0.74 3.26 0.53
N ASN A 60 1.34 4.25 -0.15
CA ASN A 60 1.81 4.08 -1.52
C ASN A 60 2.90 3.01 -1.63
N ASN A 61 3.83 2.98 -0.67
CA ASN A 61 4.85 1.93 -0.60
C ASN A 61 4.23 0.54 -0.42
N ASN A 62 3.24 0.42 0.47
CA ASN A 62 2.53 -0.85 0.67
C ASN A 62 1.79 -1.31 -0.59
N GLN A 63 1.14 -0.40 -1.31
CA GLN A 63 0.48 -0.70 -2.59
C GLN A 63 1.49 -1.18 -3.64
N GLN A 64 2.67 -0.56 -3.71
CA GLN A 64 3.71 -1.00 -4.62
C GLN A 64 4.24 -2.39 -4.23
N GLN A 65 4.45 -2.64 -2.93
CA GLN A 65 4.87 -3.94 -2.44
C GLN A 65 3.84 -5.04 -2.76
N GLN A 66 2.55 -4.72 -2.64
CA GLN A 66 1.47 -5.63 -3.01
C GLN A 66 1.52 -5.98 -4.49
N LYS A 67 1.63 -4.99 -5.39
CA LYS A 67 1.75 -5.24 -6.83
C LYS A 67 2.96 -6.11 -7.18
N SER A 68 4.10 -5.86 -6.55
CA SER A 68 5.31 -6.68 -6.73
C SER A 68 5.11 -8.13 -6.25
N ALA A 69 4.39 -8.32 -5.13
CA ALA A 69 4.06 -9.65 -4.62
C ALA A 69 3.09 -10.39 -5.57
N GLU A 70 2.08 -9.70 -6.09
CA GLU A 70 1.14 -10.24 -7.09
C GLU A 70 1.87 -10.68 -8.37
N ALA A 71 2.81 -9.86 -8.87
CA ALA A 71 3.64 -10.21 -10.02
C ALA A 71 4.51 -11.46 -9.76
N THR A 72 5.10 -11.56 -8.56
CA THR A 72 5.86 -12.73 -8.14
C THR A 72 4.98 -13.98 -8.09
N ILE A 73 3.77 -13.87 -7.54
CA ILE A 73 2.81 -14.98 -7.51
C ILE A 73 2.44 -15.41 -8.92
N ALA A 74 2.19 -14.48 -9.84
CA ALA A 74 1.88 -14.79 -11.24
C ALA A 74 3.05 -15.53 -11.92
N SER A 75 4.28 -15.06 -11.71
CA SER A 75 5.49 -15.72 -12.22
C SER A 75 5.65 -17.14 -11.66
N ASN A 76 5.44 -17.33 -10.36
CA ASN A 76 5.54 -18.64 -9.72
C ASN A 76 4.45 -19.59 -10.20
N LYS A 77 3.23 -19.10 -10.44
CA LYS A 77 2.16 -19.90 -11.06
C LYS A 77 2.54 -20.33 -12.47
N ALA A 78 3.08 -19.43 -13.28
CA ALA A 78 3.54 -19.78 -14.64
C ALA A 78 4.68 -20.82 -14.60
N ALA A 79 5.64 -20.66 -13.69
CA ALA A 79 6.72 -21.63 -13.50
C ALA A 79 6.18 -23.01 -13.07
N LEU A 80 5.19 -23.03 -12.17
CA LEU A 80 4.53 -24.26 -11.73
C LEU A 80 3.79 -24.96 -12.88
N GLU A 81 3.03 -24.22 -13.68
CA GLU A 81 2.32 -24.79 -14.84
C GLU A 81 3.30 -25.32 -15.89
N ASN A 82 4.42 -24.62 -16.13
CA ASN A 82 5.47 -25.11 -17.00
C ASN A 82 6.12 -26.40 -16.47
N ALA A 83 6.42 -26.46 -15.16
CA ALA A 83 6.96 -27.67 -14.53
C ALA A 83 5.99 -28.85 -14.65
N LYS A 84 4.68 -28.63 -14.43
CA LYS A 84 3.65 -29.66 -14.63
C LYS A 84 3.59 -30.14 -16.08
N ALA A 85 3.65 -29.23 -17.05
CA ALA A 85 3.65 -29.59 -18.46
C ALA A 85 4.89 -30.41 -18.84
N GLN A 86 6.06 -30.05 -18.30
CA GLN A 86 7.30 -30.80 -18.50
C GLN A 86 7.22 -32.19 -17.87
N ALA A 87 6.72 -32.32 -16.65
CA ALA A 87 6.51 -33.61 -15.99
C ALA A 87 5.53 -34.50 -16.76
N LEU A 88 4.41 -33.92 -17.23
CA LEU A 88 3.45 -34.66 -18.06
C LEU A 88 4.10 -35.17 -19.34
N LYS A 89 4.83 -34.30 -20.06
CA LYS A 89 5.57 -34.66 -21.27
C LYS A 89 6.56 -35.79 -21.00
N SER A 90 7.38 -35.67 -19.96
CA SER A 90 8.35 -36.70 -19.56
C SER A 90 7.67 -38.04 -19.29
N SER A 91 6.51 -38.05 -18.64
CA SER A 91 5.78 -39.29 -18.35
C SER A 91 5.21 -39.95 -19.62
N LEU A 92 4.72 -39.15 -20.56
CA LEU A 92 4.20 -39.63 -21.85
C LEU A 92 5.35 -40.15 -22.73
N ASP A 93 6.48 -39.46 -22.74
CA ASP A 93 7.68 -39.89 -23.44
C ASP A 93 8.21 -41.20 -22.86
N LEU A 94 8.26 -41.35 -21.54
CA LEU A 94 8.61 -42.60 -20.88
C LEU A 94 7.65 -43.72 -21.30
N LYS A 95 6.34 -43.51 -21.22
CA LYS A 95 5.34 -44.50 -21.60
C LYS A 95 5.50 -44.95 -23.05
N ARG A 96 5.79 -44.02 -23.96
CA ARG A 96 6.06 -44.32 -25.38
C ARG A 96 7.32 -45.17 -25.54
N VAL A 97 8.40 -44.81 -24.86
CA VAL A 97 9.67 -45.58 -24.90
C VAL A 97 9.49 -46.97 -24.31
N GLU A 98 8.70 -47.13 -23.24
CA GLU A 98 8.41 -48.44 -22.66
C GLU A 98 7.62 -49.35 -23.62
N ASN A 99 6.64 -48.80 -24.33
CA ASN A 99 5.87 -49.54 -25.34
C ASN A 99 6.76 -50.00 -26.51
N LEU A 100 7.59 -49.11 -27.05
CA LEU A 100 8.54 -49.44 -28.13
C LEU A 100 9.64 -50.42 -27.66
N ALA A 101 10.04 -50.26 -26.40
CA ALA A 101 10.72 -51.21 -25.52
C ALA A 101 10.24 -52.66 -25.68
N ALA A 102 8.96 -52.84 -25.37
CA ALA A 102 8.29 -54.13 -25.33
C ALA A 102 8.12 -54.75 -26.74
N ASP A 103 7.96 -53.92 -27.76
CA ASP A 103 7.86 -54.33 -29.18
C ASP A 103 9.24 -54.61 -29.81
N GLY A 104 10.32 -54.64 -29.02
CA GLY A 104 11.68 -54.94 -29.49
C GLY A 104 12.33 -53.84 -30.35
N SER A 105 11.67 -52.69 -30.49
CA SER A 105 12.07 -51.61 -31.40
C SER A 105 13.04 -50.58 -30.77
N LEU A 106 13.35 -50.71 -29.47
CA LEU A 106 14.33 -49.87 -28.76
C LEU A 106 15.22 -50.67 -27.82
N SER A 107 16.38 -50.12 -27.46
CA SER A 107 17.33 -50.76 -26.55
C SER A 107 16.94 -50.59 -25.07
N VAL A 108 17.43 -51.49 -24.22
CA VAL A 108 17.27 -51.40 -22.75
C VAL A 108 17.90 -50.11 -22.20
N ARG A 109 19.03 -49.68 -22.78
CA ARG A 109 19.76 -48.47 -22.34
C ARG A 109 18.95 -47.19 -22.60
N GLU A 110 18.25 -47.11 -23.74
CA GLU A 110 17.38 -45.97 -24.06
C GLU A 110 16.15 -45.91 -23.13
N ARG A 111 15.62 -47.06 -22.75
CA ARG A 111 14.54 -47.17 -21.76
C ARG A 111 14.97 -46.68 -20.38
N ASP A 112 16.14 -47.10 -19.93
CA ASP A 112 16.67 -46.69 -18.63
C ASP A 112 17.00 -45.19 -18.60
N ALA A 113 17.49 -44.63 -19.71
CA ALA A 113 17.69 -43.20 -19.87
C ALA A 113 16.35 -42.42 -19.78
N ALA A 114 15.29 -42.91 -20.43
CA ALA A 114 13.96 -42.30 -20.34
C ALA A 114 13.38 -42.36 -18.91
N ARG A 115 13.61 -43.46 -18.18
CA ARG A 115 13.21 -43.58 -16.77
C ARG A 115 13.95 -42.59 -15.88
N ALA A 116 15.26 -42.46 -16.06
CA ALA A 116 16.07 -41.50 -15.33
C ALA A 116 15.63 -40.06 -15.61
N ALA A 117 15.34 -39.73 -16.88
CA ALA A 117 14.85 -38.40 -17.27
C ALA A 117 13.48 -38.08 -16.66
N ASN A 118 12.56 -39.05 -16.60
CA ASN A 118 11.26 -38.86 -15.96
C ASN A 118 11.34 -38.71 -14.43
N ALA A 119 12.31 -39.35 -13.78
CA ALA A 119 12.53 -39.21 -12.34
C ALA A 119 13.10 -37.84 -11.93
N GLN A 120 13.63 -37.07 -12.89
CA GLN A 120 14.21 -35.74 -12.67
C GLN A 120 13.25 -34.59 -13.03
N ALA A 121 12.07 -34.90 -13.58
CA ALA A 121 11.06 -33.94 -14.02
C ALA A 121 10.03 -33.67 -12.91
#